data_AF-A0A7S3PES9-F1
#
_entry.id   AF-A0A7S3PES9-F1
#
_cell.length_a   1.000
_cell.length_b   1.000
_cell.length_c   1.000
_cell.angle_alpha   90.00
_cell.angle_beta   90.00
_cell.angle_gamma   90.00
#
_symmetry.space_group_name_H-M   'P 1'
#
loop_
_entity.id
_entity.type
_entity.pdbx_description
1 polymer ?
#
loop_
_entity_poly.entity_id
_entity_poly.type
_entity_poly.pdbx_seq_one_letter_code
_entity_poly.pdbx_strand_id
1 'polypeptide(L)'
;GVALKNTKSLAELNISWNGISGSEAIGFAKALEENKSLKTLDLRWNSFGQAAEEIGNSLGRNLTLTHLDLSYNNLTRDQCETISKGLNKNFSLFGLHMHGNDFTVDPNGFLVPRDYNNFVNDSRILHTIALKSSICCYSSGNGYVKRSKAPLNKCPQVFGHENTVRSCSVSTVKQRNFDLPSRCNCWICGRWSPMKIIWTGADSKRYGISADEVTSVAARFSFDSFKVDHELGPVEGDKHHFESFVMMPPGLCDFFFVVQGKNTVRINLNASKASVEATKAFSDNELDMPVHSSIPNDEFLYLHRLEVPERTGHKPSNTVFPRWLKGTKPKSRNSGWHVGIGVFSTFRKETPKYLRSSFDIDVGYCKMNKVIKDKILIDDAIETLYIHYKYIRLLYIYFSAQSKVVTSVSWNSFTDMCHRCKIVDQDCSLTEVDNMFVAVNQTEGTSSEQPKDQDGKNLNPDRDLCRYEMVEMVARLAIHKYYKTGIAETPAEAVTMLFEINIEPNVTLDDPNDFRLGELWTEGVDKVYKAYLPLLKQMFDVIAGEVDISRKPSISLSEWISFLQKGGYISESFTDRNAKQVYRLSLMSVMDELKGDQHL
;
A
#
# COMPACT_ATOMS: atom_id res chain seq x y z
N GLY A 1 14.19 16.52 -28.61
CA GLY A 1 13.46 15.55 -29.45
C GLY A 1 14.31 14.34 -29.82
N VAL A 2 15.16 14.47 -30.85
CA VAL A 2 15.90 13.33 -31.45
C VAL A 2 16.70 12.51 -30.45
N ALA A 3 17.47 13.14 -29.57
CA ALA A 3 18.22 12.43 -28.53
C ALA A 3 17.28 11.65 -27.60
N LEU A 4 16.22 12.28 -27.11
CA LEU A 4 15.24 11.66 -26.21
C LEU A 4 14.63 10.38 -26.82
N LYS A 5 14.24 10.43 -28.09
CA LYS A 5 13.66 9.27 -28.79
C LYS A 5 14.57 8.04 -28.76
N ASN A 6 15.89 8.24 -28.90
CA ASN A 6 16.87 7.16 -29.01
C ASN A 6 17.46 6.71 -27.67
N THR A 7 17.26 7.49 -26.60
CA THR A 7 17.83 7.18 -25.31
C THR A 7 17.18 5.95 -24.66
N LYS A 8 18.01 4.99 -24.22
CA LYS A 8 17.56 3.71 -23.66
C LYS A 8 17.64 3.62 -22.13
N SER A 9 18.35 4.53 -21.48
CA SER A 9 18.65 4.44 -20.03
C SER A 9 18.15 5.62 -19.19
N LEU A 10 17.82 6.76 -19.81
CA LEU A 10 17.39 7.96 -19.09
C LEU A 10 16.01 7.73 -18.48
N ALA A 11 15.95 7.68 -17.15
CA ALA A 11 14.71 7.48 -16.41
C ALA A 11 14.03 8.79 -16.02
N GLU A 12 14.81 9.85 -15.76
CA GLU A 12 14.29 11.13 -15.28
C GLU A 12 14.88 12.29 -16.07
N LEU A 13 14.05 13.27 -16.42
CA LEU A 13 14.48 14.46 -17.13
C LEU A 13 13.74 15.68 -16.60
N ASN A 14 14.50 16.68 -16.14
CA ASN A 14 13.98 17.99 -15.81
C ASN A 14 14.49 19.02 -16.81
N ILE A 15 13.57 19.64 -17.53
CA ILE A 15 13.82 20.76 -18.45
C ILE A 15 12.83 21.90 -18.19
N SER A 16 12.44 22.06 -16.93
CA SER A 16 11.61 23.19 -16.51
C SER A 16 12.34 24.52 -16.74
N TRP A 17 11.58 25.59 -16.97
CA TRP A 17 12.12 26.96 -17.08
C TRP A 17 13.13 27.15 -18.25
N ASN A 18 12.88 26.50 -19.38
CA ASN A 18 13.78 26.54 -20.55
C ASN A 18 13.20 27.31 -21.76
N GLY A 19 11.99 27.86 -21.66
CA GLY A 19 11.37 28.62 -22.75
C GLY A 19 11.05 27.80 -24.00
N ILE A 20 10.90 26.48 -23.87
CA ILE A 20 10.63 25.57 -24.99
C ILE A 20 9.24 25.87 -25.56
N SER A 21 9.14 26.11 -26.87
CA SER A 21 7.89 26.51 -27.53
C SER A 21 7.80 26.03 -28.99
N GLY A 22 6.64 26.20 -29.63
CA GLY A 22 6.45 25.96 -31.06
C GLY A 22 6.96 24.62 -31.59
N SER A 23 7.82 24.68 -32.61
CA SER A 23 8.35 23.48 -33.29
C SER A 23 9.20 22.60 -32.37
N GLU A 24 9.87 23.19 -31.37
CA GLU A 24 10.70 22.45 -30.41
C GLU A 24 9.83 21.63 -29.46
N ALA A 25 8.74 22.23 -28.95
CA ALA A 25 7.75 21.56 -28.12
C ALA A 25 7.08 20.41 -28.88
N ILE A 26 6.70 20.63 -30.14
CA ILE A 26 6.11 19.61 -31.04
C ILE A 26 7.09 18.45 -31.26
N GLY A 27 8.35 18.74 -31.60
CA GLY A 27 9.37 17.73 -31.81
C GLY A 27 9.73 16.97 -30.53
N PHE A 28 9.59 17.60 -29.36
CA PHE A 28 9.77 16.96 -28.06
C PHE A 28 8.61 16.03 -27.73
N ALA A 29 7.37 16.48 -27.93
CA ALA A 29 6.16 15.68 -27.70
C ALA A 29 6.17 14.41 -28.57
N LYS A 30 6.45 14.52 -29.88
CA LYS A 30 6.56 13.35 -30.78
C LYS A 30 7.64 12.35 -30.34
N ALA A 31 8.77 12.83 -29.83
CA ALA A 31 9.82 11.96 -29.32
C ALA A 31 9.39 11.18 -28.06
N LEU A 32 8.47 11.73 -27.28
CA LEU A 32 7.93 11.07 -26.09
C LEU A 32 7.12 9.82 -26.45
N GLU A 33 6.35 9.83 -27.55
CA GLU A 33 5.61 8.66 -28.01
C GLU A 33 6.50 7.40 -28.16
N GLU A 34 7.68 7.60 -28.73
CA GLU A 34 8.61 6.52 -29.07
C GLU A 34 9.55 6.14 -27.93
N ASN A 35 9.87 7.08 -27.02
CA ASN A 35 10.75 6.80 -25.91
C ASN A 35 10.17 5.69 -25.00
N LYS A 36 11.01 4.72 -24.62
CA LYS A 36 10.62 3.57 -23.77
C LYS A 36 11.38 3.49 -22.44
N SER A 37 12.18 4.50 -22.10
CA SER A 37 13.05 4.50 -20.93
C SER A 37 12.60 5.51 -19.86
N LEU A 38 12.07 6.66 -20.29
CA LEU A 38 11.72 7.77 -19.42
C LEU A 38 10.50 7.44 -18.55
N LYS A 39 10.64 7.75 -17.25
CA LYS A 39 9.66 7.52 -16.17
C LYS A 39 9.15 8.84 -15.59
N THR A 40 10.02 9.82 -15.41
CA THR A 40 9.71 11.11 -14.81
C THR A 40 10.11 12.24 -15.74
N LEU A 41 9.20 13.17 -15.98
CA LEU A 41 9.43 14.31 -16.86
C LEU A 41 8.86 15.60 -16.27
N ASP A 42 9.73 16.59 -16.09
CA ASP A 42 9.35 17.93 -15.64
C ASP A 42 9.50 18.94 -16.78
N LEU A 43 8.35 19.48 -17.25
CA LEU A 43 8.23 20.46 -18.32
C LEU A 43 7.70 21.82 -17.80
N ARG A 44 7.73 22.06 -16.49
CA ARG A 44 7.14 23.28 -15.93
C ARG A 44 7.71 24.56 -16.53
N TRP A 45 6.90 25.62 -16.56
CA TRP A 45 7.37 26.95 -16.98
C TRP A 45 8.01 26.95 -18.38
N ASN A 46 7.30 26.37 -19.34
CA ASN A 46 7.62 26.41 -20.76
C ASN A 46 6.38 26.88 -21.53
N SER A 47 6.28 26.62 -22.85
CA SER A 47 5.12 27.00 -23.66
C SER A 47 4.70 25.85 -24.58
N PHE A 48 4.36 24.72 -23.97
CA PHE A 48 3.93 23.50 -24.68
C PHE A 48 2.51 23.57 -25.28
N GLY A 49 1.80 24.69 -25.16
CA GLY A 49 0.43 24.83 -25.66
C GLY A 49 0.25 24.50 -27.15
N GLN A 50 1.19 24.92 -27.99
CA GLN A 50 1.16 24.63 -29.43
C GLN A 50 1.39 23.15 -29.77
N ALA A 51 1.85 22.33 -28.81
CA ALA A 51 2.10 20.90 -28.97
C ALA A 51 1.01 20.03 -28.30
N ALA A 52 -0.14 20.61 -27.94
CA ALA A 52 -1.19 19.91 -27.19
C ALA A 52 -1.72 18.65 -27.88
N GLU A 53 -1.85 18.68 -29.22
CA GLU A 53 -2.26 17.52 -30.02
C GLU A 53 -1.22 16.39 -29.95
N GLU A 54 0.06 16.73 -30.17
CA GLU A 54 1.15 15.77 -30.06
C GLU A 54 1.29 15.22 -28.64
N ILE A 55 1.12 16.05 -27.61
CA ILE A 55 1.14 15.60 -26.21
C ILE A 55 0.01 14.61 -25.98
N GLY A 56 -1.23 14.94 -26.37
CA GLY A 56 -2.36 14.02 -26.22
C GLY A 56 -2.11 12.68 -26.91
N ASN A 57 -1.67 12.71 -28.17
CA ASN A 57 -1.34 11.51 -28.95
C ASN A 57 -0.21 10.69 -28.31
N SER A 58 0.86 11.36 -27.88
CA SER A 58 2.03 10.73 -27.29
C SER A 58 1.71 10.11 -25.94
N LEU A 59 0.94 10.80 -25.09
CA LEU A 59 0.48 10.26 -23.81
C LEU A 59 -0.45 9.06 -24.02
N GLY A 60 -1.35 9.09 -25.00
CA GLY A 60 -2.22 7.95 -25.29
C GLY A 60 -1.48 6.67 -25.71
N ARG A 61 -0.25 6.79 -26.23
CA ARG A 61 0.57 5.67 -26.74
C ARG A 61 1.81 5.34 -25.90
N ASN A 62 2.30 6.30 -25.14
CA ASN A 62 3.42 6.09 -24.24
C ASN A 62 2.93 5.31 -23.01
N LEU A 63 3.56 4.17 -22.76
CA LEU A 63 3.23 3.28 -21.64
C LEU A 63 4.35 3.21 -20.59
N THR A 64 5.36 4.07 -20.71
CA THR A 64 6.56 4.02 -19.87
C THR A 64 6.64 5.18 -18.89
N LEU A 65 6.15 6.36 -19.28
CA LEU A 65 6.13 7.56 -18.46
C LEU A 65 5.10 7.41 -17.33
N THR A 66 5.56 7.61 -16.10
CA THR A 66 4.77 7.45 -14.88
C THR A 66 4.44 8.77 -14.19
N HIS A 67 5.29 9.79 -14.36
CA HIS A 67 5.11 11.10 -13.74
C HIS A 67 5.42 12.21 -14.74
N LEU A 68 4.51 13.17 -14.88
CA LEU A 68 4.64 14.32 -15.78
C LEU A 68 4.18 15.61 -15.09
N ASP A 69 5.00 16.65 -15.20
CA ASP A 69 4.62 17.99 -14.79
C ASP A 69 4.52 18.94 -16.00
N LEU A 70 3.31 19.40 -16.30
CA LEU A 70 2.98 20.39 -17.33
C LEU A 70 2.56 21.74 -16.71
N SER A 71 2.81 21.97 -15.43
CA SER A 71 2.35 23.19 -14.76
C SER A 71 2.97 24.44 -15.39
N TYR A 72 2.20 25.53 -15.45
CA TYR A 72 2.62 26.82 -15.97
C TYR A 72 3.12 26.75 -17.42
N ASN A 73 2.37 26.06 -18.29
CA ASN A 73 2.65 25.99 -19.74
C ASN A 73 1.69 26.84 -20.58
N ASN A 74 0.84 27.64 -19.91
CA ASN A 74 -0.14 28.52 -20.52
C ASN A 74 -1.11 27.79 -21.47
N LEU A 75 -1.48 26.55 -21.11
CA LEU A 75 -2.41 25.72 -21.88
C LEU A 75 -3.83 26.26 -21.78
N THR A 76 -4.43 26.57 -22.93
CA THR A 76 -5.82 27.01 -23.03
C THR A 76 -6.80 25.85 -22.82
N ARG A 77 -8.08 26.17 -22.62
CA ARG A 77 -9.18 25.19 -22.52
C ARG A 77 -9.17 24.17 -23.66
N ASP A 78 -9.16 24.62 -24.91
CA ASP A 78 -9.19 23.73 -26.09
C ASP A 78 -7.96 22.81 -26.16
N GLN A 79 -6.79 23.33 -25.78
CA GLN A 79 -5.55 22.56 -25.72
C GLN A 79 -5.61 21.50 -24.63
N CYS A 80 -6.13 21.85 -23.45
CA CYS A 80 -6.33 20.89 -22.36
C CYS A 80 -7.36 19.81 -22.70
N GLU A 81 -8.45 20.15 -23.39
CA GLU A 81 -9.43 19.17 -23.90
C GLU A 81 -8.80 18.20 -24.89
N THR A 82 -7.91 18.70 -25.74
CA THR A 82 -7.17 17.90 -26.73
C THR A 82 -6.24 16.91 -26.02
N ILE A 83 -5.49 17.36 -25.02
CA ILE A 83 -4.65 16.48 -24.19
C ILE A 83 -5.52 15.46 -23.44
N SER A 84 -6.64 15.88 -22.88
CA SER A 84 -7.59 15.03 -22.14
C SER A 84 -8.09 13.85 -22.99
N LYS A 85 -8.48 14.11 -24.25
CA LYS A 85 -8.93 13.06 -25.19
C LYS A 85 -7.86 12.00 -25.42
N GLY A 86 -6.60 12.42 -25.57
CA GLY A 86 -5.47 11.49 -25.73
C GLY A 86 -5.15 10.71 -24.45
N LEU A 87 -5.29 11.36 -23.30
CA LEU A 87 -4.99 10.79 -21.98
C LEU A 87 -6.00 9.72 -21.51
N ASN A 88 -7.26 9.75 -21.98
CA ASN A 88 -8.34 8.86 -21.55
C ASN A 88 -8.04 7.35 -21.65
N LYS A 89 -7.08 6.94 -22.48
CA LYS A 89 -6.67 5.52 -22.63
C LYS A 89 -5.29 5.23 -22.07
N ASN A 90 -4.64 6.22 -21.46
CA ASN A 90 -3.36 6.06 -20.81
C ASN A 90 -3.57 5.56 -19.38
N PHE A 91 -2.98 4.42 -19.05
CA PHE A 91 -3.01 3.81 -17.72
C PHE A 91 -1.63 3.78 -17.05
N SER A 92 -0.60 4.35 -17.69
CA SER A 92 0.79 4.32 -17.19
C SER A 92 1.19 5.60 -16.45
N LEU A 93 0.54 6.72 -16.75
CA LEU A 93 0.81 8.02 -16.14
C LEU A 93 0.03 8.17 -14.83
N PHE A 94 0.67 7.76 -13.74
CA PHE A 94 0.15 7.75 -12.37
C PHE A 94 0.10 9.14 -11.71
N GLY A 95 0.94 10.07 -12.16
CA GLY A 95 0.94 11.43 -11.65
C GLY A 95 1.06 12.45 -12.78
N LEU A 96 0.13 13.40 -12.79
CA LEU A 96 0.09 14.52 -13.73
C LEU A 96 -0.13 15.81 -12.95
N HIS A 97 0.65 16.84 -13.25
CA HIS A 97 0.46 18.18 -12.71
C HIS A 97 0.12 19.19 -13.80
N MET A 98 -0.91 20.00 -13.54
CA MET A 98 -1.47 20.96 -14.51
C MET A 98 -1.66 22.37 -13.92
N HIS A 99 -1.02 22.67 -12.79
CA HIS A 99 -1.19 23.96 -12.11
C HIS A 99 -0.88 25.14 -13.04
N GLY A 100 -1.59 26.25 -12.92
CA GLY A 100 -1.36 27.41 -13.80
C GLY A 100 -1.83 27.26 -15.25
N ASN A 101 -2.54 26.18 -15.61
CA ASN A 101 -3.26 26.03 -16.90
C ASN A 101 -4.79 26.10 -16.73
N ASP A 102 -5.58 25.96 -17.81
CA ASP A 102 -7.06 26.04 -17.72
C ASP A 102 -7.76 24.80 -17.13
N PHE A 103 -7.04 23.69 -16.95
CA PHE A 103 -7.55 22.43 -16.39
C PHE A 103 -6.81 22.04 -15.11
N THR A 104 -7.41 21.14 -14.34
CA THR A 104 -6.81 20.43 -13.21
C THR A 104 -6.94 18.92 -13.39
N VAL A 105 -6.32 18.15 -12.49
CA VAL A 105 -6.38 16.68 -12.46
C VAL A 105 -7.31 16.25 -11.33
N ASP A 106 -8.31 15.42 -11.64
CA ASP A 106 -9.20 14.83 -10.64
C ASP A 106 -8.52 13.66 -9.88
N PRO A 107 -9.12 13.18 -8.78
CA PRO A 107 -8.62 12.03 -8.02
C PRO A 107 -8.32 10.76 -8.82
N ASN A 108 -9.03 10.56 -9.93
CA ASN A 108 -8.91 9.38 -10.78
C ASN A 108 -7.91 9.59 -11.93
N GLY A 109 -7.26 10.76 -11.99
CA GLY A 109 -6.25 11.08 -12.99
C GLY A 109 -6.80 11.66 -14.30
N PHE A 110 -8.08 12.03 -14.39
CA PHE A 110 -8.64 12.72 -15.56
C PHE A 110 -8.39 14.22 -15.53
N LEU A 111 -8.28 14.82 -16.71
CA LEU A 111 -8.23 16.27 -16.84
C LEU A 111 -9.64 16.85 -16.85
N VAL A 112 -9.90 17.77 -15.92
CA VAL A 112 -11.19 18.47 -15.78
C VAL A 112 -11.01 20.00 -15.85
N PRO A 113 -11.93 20.76 -16.47
CA PRO A 113 -11.85 22.21 -16.52
C PRO A 113 -11.79 22.84 -15.13
N ARG A 114 -11.05 23.95 -14.97
CA ARG A 114 -10.89 24.60 -13.67
C ARG A 114 -12.17 25.26 -13.12
N ASP A 115 -13.10 25.73 -13.96
CA ASP A 115 -14.26 26.53 -13.51
C ASP A 115 -15.57 26.26 -14.25
N TYR A 116 -16.69 26.13 -13.51
CA TYR A 116 -17.79 27.13 -13.46
C TYR A 116 -18.83 26.75 -12.36
N ASN A 117 -18.71 27.36 -11.16
CA ASN A 117 -19.55 27.25 -9.94
C ASN A 117 -19.65 25.86 -9.24
N ASN A 118 -19.32 25.85 -7.93
CA ASN A 118 -19.44 24.77 -6.93
C ASN A 118 -18.31 23.71 -6.86
N PHE A 119 -17.08 24.15 -6.60
CA PHE A 119 -16.37 23.60 -5.45
C PHE A 119 -16.55 24.59 -4.30
N VAL A 120 -17.47 24.23 -3.42
CA VAL A 120 -17.91 24.97 -2.24
C VAL A 120 -16.70 25.43 -1.42
N ASN A 121 -16.64 26.74 -1.16
CA ASN A 121 -16.03 27.37 0.01
C ASN A 121 -14.97 26.56 0.77
N ASP A 122 -13.74 26.50 0.26
CA ASP A 122 -12.56 26.29 1.10
C ASP A 122 -11.83 27.62 1.40
N SER A 123 -12.60 28.71 1.41
CA SER A 123 -12.15 30.06 1.80
C SER A 123 -12.32 30.35 3.29
N ARG A 124 -12.84 29.41 4.10
CA ARG A 124 -12.90 29.54 5.57
C ARG A 124 -11.79 28.81 6.32
N ILE A 125 -11.07 27.88 5.69
CA ILE A 125 -9.84 27.29 6.27
C ILE A 125 -8.62 28.20 6.04
N LEU A 126 -8.74 29.23 5.18
CA LEU A 126 -7.68 30.21 4.96
C LEU A 126 -7.67 31.38 5.96
N HIS A 127 -8.73 31.61 6.75
CA HIS A 127 -8.78 32.77 7.65
C HIS A 127 -8.33 32.51 9.10
N THR A 128 -8.20 31.25 9.52
CA THR A 128 -7.69 30.92 10.87
C THR A 128 -6.20 30.53 10.87
N ILE A 129 -5.60 30.28 9.69
CA ILE A 129 -4.17 29.96 9.57
C ILE A 129 -3.37 31.13 8.96
N ALA A 130 -4.05 32.13 8.35
CA ALA A 130 -3.41 33.36 7.85
C ALA A 130 -3.11 34.42 8.94
N LEU A 131 -3.20 34.09 10.23
CA LEU A 131 -2.71 34.93 11.33
C LEU A 131 -1.35 34.50 11.90
N LYS A 132 -0.66 33.52 11.30
CA LYS A 132 0.74 33.20 11.66
C LYS A 132 1.72 33.03 10.49
N SER A 133 1.35 33.42 9.27
CA SER A 133 2.30 33.57 8.16
C SER A 133 1.94 34.79 7.32
N SER A 134 2.40 35.95 7.76
CA SER A 134 2.42 37.14 6.91
C SER A 134 3.49 36.99 5.83
N ILE A 135 3.15 37.48 4.62
CA ILE A 135 3.98 37.78 3.43
C ILE A 135 4.04 36.62 2.40
N CYS A 136 3.52 36.72 1.17
CA CYS A 136 2.78 37.78 0.46
C CYS A 136 2.22 37.18 -0.85
N CYS A 137 0.90 37.19 -1.03
CA CYS A 137 0.30 37.31 -2.35
C CYS A 137 -0.04 38.80 -2.53
N TYR A 138 0.46 39.44 -3.58
CA TYR A 138 -0.22 40.61 -4.13
C TYR A 138 -0.94 40.19 -5.40
N SER A 139 -2.25 40.04 -5.27
CA SER A 139 -3.19 40.29 -6.34
C SER A 139 -3.70 41.73 -6.20
N SER A 140 -3.87 42.42 -7.31
CA SER A 140 -4.93 43.42 -7.45
C SER A 140 -5.23 43.60 -8.93
N GLY A 141 -6.51 43.49 -9.25
CA GLY A 141 -7.06 43.46 -10.60
C GLY A 141 -7.28 44.82 -11.23
N ASN A 142 -7.82 44.72 -12.44
CA ASN A 142 -8.07 45.73 -13.46
C ASN A 142 -8.64 47.10 -13.04
N GLY A 143 -8.22 48.12 -13.78
CA GLY A 143 -8.95 49.38 -13.96
C GLY A 143 -8.23 50.32 -14.94
N TYR A 144 -8.76 50.48 -16.15
CA TYR A 144 -8.34 51.47 -17.15
C TYR A 144 -8.36 52.90 -16.56
N VAL A 145 -7.28 53.71 -16.74
CA VAL A 145 -7.28 55.09 -17.29
C VAL A 145 -5.83 55.61 -17.50
N LYS A 146 -5.52 55.93 -18.77
CA LYS A 146 -4.61 56.92 -19.39
C LYS A 146 -3.23 57.34 -18.78
N ARG A 147 -2.19 57.15 -19.62
CA ARG A 147 -1.04 58.03 -19.99
C ARG A 147 -0.39 58.90 -18.89
N SER A 148 0.92 58.72 -18.65
CA SER A 148 2.01 59.44 -19.37
C SER A 148 3.41 59.33 -18.71
N LYS A 149 4.42 59.23 -19.60
CA LYS A 149 5.80 59.81 -19.58
C LYS A 149 6.84 59.43 -18.49
N ALA A 150 7.72 58.49 -18.88
CA ALA A 150 9.21 58.57 -18.93
C ALA A 150 10.03 58.79 -17.61
N PRO A 151 11.38 58.64 -17.63
CA PRO A 151 12.11 57.37 -17.77
C PRO A 151 13.22 57.15 -16.70
N LEU A 152 13.73 55.91 -16.66
CA LEU A 152 15.09 55.46 -16.29
C LEU A 152 15.96 56.38 -15.44
N ASN A 153 16.37 55.93 -14.24
CA ASN A 153 17.79 55.94 -13.87
C ASN A 153 18.14 55.20 -12.58
N LYS A 154 19.32 54.55 -12.66
CA LYS A 154 20.29 54.23 -11.60
C LYS A 154 20.09 52.95 -10.78
N CYS A 155 20.64 51.88 -11.35
CA CYS A 155 21.49 50.96 -10.62
C CYS A 155 22.72 51.70 -10.04
N PRO A 156 23.18 51.39 -8.82
CA PRO A 156 24.59 51.54 -8.45
C PRO A 156 25.28 50.17 -8.44
N GLN A 157 26.29 50.05 -9.30
CA GLN A 157 27.32 49.02 -9.28
C GLN A 157 28.18 49.14 -8.01
N VAL A 158 28.63 48.01 -7.46
CA VAL A 158 29.98 47.90 -6.88
C VAL A 158 30.61 46.59 -7.37
N PHE A 159 31.75 46.79 -8.04
CA PHE A 159 32.70 45.81 -8.57
C PHE A 159 33.48 45.08 -7.48
N GLY A 160 34.06 43.91 -7.83
CA GLY A 160 35.27 43.41 -7.15
C GLY A 160 35.46 41.90 -7.25
N HIS A 161 36.39 41.48 -8.10
CA HIS A 161 36.91 40.12 -8.24
C HIS A 161 37.40 39.51 -6.92
N GLU A 162 37.25 38.19 -6.74
CA GLU A 162 38.38 37.27 -6.52
C GLU A 162 37.94 35.81 -6.50
N ASN A 163 38.65 34.99 -7.28
CA ASN A 163 38.64 33.54 -7.19
C ASN A 163 39.10 33.10 -5.80
N THR A 164 38.22 32.52 -4.99
CA THR A 164 38.63 31.54 -3.98
C THR A 164 37.64 30.39 -3.95
N VAL A 165 38.11 29.24 -4.41
CA VAL A 165 37.59 27.93 -4.00
C VAL A 165 37.74 27.87 -2.48
N ARG A 166 36.64 28.09 -1.75
CA ARG A 166 36.53 27.71 -0.35
C ARG A 166 35.29 26.86 -0.17
N SER A 167 35.56 25.61 0.15
CA SER A 167 34.66 24.65 0.77
C SER A 167 33.79 25.32 1.83
N CYS A 168 32.51 25.52 1.52
CA CYS A 168 31.51 25.70 2.56
C CYS A 168 31.15 24.29 3.05
N SER A 169 31.69 24.00 4.23
CA SER A 169 31.33 22.90 5.11
C SER A 169 29.84 22.56 5.05
N VAL A 170 29.55 21.27 4.90
CA VAL A 170 28.25 20.65 5.12
C VAL A 170 27.85 20.87 6.59
N SER A 171 27.29 22.04 6.88
CA SER A 171 26.51 22.25 8.10
C SER A 171 25.10 21.79 7.81
N THR A 172 24.77 20.62 8.36
CA THR A 172 23.43 20.11 8.67
C THR A 172 22.32 21.15 8.54
N VAL A 173 21.73 21.23 7.34
CA VAL A 173 20.38 21.76 7.18
C VAL A 173 19.48 20.72 7.83
N LYS A 174 19.16 20.94 9.12
CA LYS A 174 18.06 20.26 9.78
C LYS A 174 16.87 20.34 8.84
N GLN A 175 16.38 19.19 8.40
CA GLN A 175 15.11 19.04 7.72
C GLN A 175 14.06 19.82 8.51
N ARG A 176 13.77 21.04 8.07
CA ARG A 176 12.57 21.73 8.49
C ARG A 176 11.47 21.02 7.74
N ASN A 177 10.59 20.38 8.51
CA ASN A 177 9.32 19.81 8.06
C ASN A 177 8.73 20.72 6.99
N PHE A 178 8.78 20.26 5.74
CA PHE A 178 7.90 20.79 4.72
C PHE A 178 6.50 20.38 5.15
N ASP A 179 5.71 21.34 5.60
CA ASP A 179 4.28 21.16 5.82
C ASP A 179 3.69 20.49 4.56
N LEU A 180 3.04 19.34 4.78
CA LEU A 180 2.39 18.53 3.75
C LEU A 180 1.53 19.43 2.85
N PRO A 181 1.73 19.45 1.52
CA PRO A 181 0.80 20.14 0.64
C PRO A 181 -0.58 19.50 0.82
N SER A 182 -1.54 20.31 1.27
CA SER A 182 -2.93 19.95 1.33
C SER A 182 -3.37 19.30 0.00
N ARG A 183 -3.71 18.00 0.06
CA ARG A 183 -4.46 17.21 -0.95
C ARG A 183 -4.01 17.39 -2.42
N CYS A 184 -2.89 16.79 -2.80
CA CYS A 184 -2.52 16.62 -4.21
C CYS A 184 -3.19 15.36 -4.81
N ASN A 185 -3.87 15.51 -5.96
CA ASN A 185 -4.44 14.37 -6.72
C ASN A 185 -3.39 13.58 -7.54
N CYS A 186 -2.12 13.98 -7.48
CA CYS A 186 -1.02 13.18 -8.02
C CYS A 186 -0.76 12.00 -7.08
N TRP A 187 -1.01 10.78 -7.53
CA TRP A 187 -0.85 9.59 -6.69
C TRP A 187 0.59 9.40 -6.19
N ILE A 188 1.58 9.79 -6.99
CA ILE A 188 3.00 9.70 -6.64
C ILE A 188 3.35 10.76 -5.58
N CYS A 189 3.10 12.04 -5.88
CA CYS A 189 3.50 13.14 -4.99
C CYS A 189 2.65 13.20 -3.71
N GLY A 190 1.37 12.84 -3.80
CA GLY A 190 0.43 12.75 -2.69
C GLY A 190 0.53 11.44 -1.91
N ARG A 191 1.45 10.54 -2.26
CA ARG A 191 1.70 9.26 -1.57
C ARG A 191 0.43 8.42 -1.40
N TRP A 192 -0.36 8.31 -2.46
CA TRP A 192 -1.56 7.50 -2.45
C TRP A 192 -1.21 6.02 -2.34
N SER A 193 -2.05 5.25 -1.66
CA SER A 193 -1.84 3.84 -1.37
C SER A 193 -2.91 2.98 -2.05
N PRO A 194 -2.54 1.83 -2.65
CA PRO A 194 -3.51 0.86 -3.15
C PRO A 194 -4.17 0.17 -1.96
N MET A 195 -5.49 0.25 -1.87
CA MET A 195 -6.30 -0.36 -0.84
C MET A 195 -7.21 -1.43 -1.43
N LYS A 196 -7.24 -2.62 -0.83
CA LYS A 196 -8.17 -3.68 -1.21
C LYS A 196 -9.52 -3.41 -0.54
N ILE A 197 -10.57 -3.38 -1.34
CA ILE A 197 -11.95 -3.18 -0.89
C ILE A 197 -12.71 -4.46 -1.16
N ILE A 198 -13.37 -4.96 -0.11
CA ILE A 198 -14.04 -6.25 -0.08
C ILE A 198 -15.49 -6.02 0.33
N TRP A 199 -16.39 -6.67 -0.40
CA TRP A 199 -17.80 -6.79 -0.06
C TRP A 199 -18.17 -8.27 0.00
N THR A 200 -18.94 -8.67 1.01
CA THR A 200 -19.32 -10.08 1.19
C THR A 200 -20.83 -10.27 1.19
N GLY A 201 -21.30 -11.44 0.78
CA GLY A 201 -22.72 -11.79 0.77
C GLY A 201 -23.35 -11.82 2.17
N ALA A 202 -22.55 -11.91 3.24
CA ALA A 202 -23.05 -11.72 4.60
C ALA A 202 -23.62 -10.30 4.80
N ASP A 203 -23.07 -9.31 4.10
CA ASP A 203 -23.56 -7.94 4.10
C ASP A 203 -24.88 -7.82 3.32
N SER A 204 -25.19 -8.75 2.40
CA SER A 204 -26.42 -8.74 1.59
C SER A 204 -27.69 -8.73 2.44
N LYS A 205 -27.68 -9.43 3.59
CA LYS A 205 -28.79 -9.47 4.55
C LYS A 205 -29.12 -8.09 5.11
N ARG A 206 -28.12 -7.22 5.26
CA ARG A 206 -28.29 -5.83 5.72
C ARG A 206 -29.00 -4.95 4.70
N TYR A 207 -29.07 -5.39 3.44
CA TYR A 207 -29.66 -4.66 2.31
C TYR A 207 -31.00 -5.25 1.85
N GLY A 208 -31.48 -6.33 2.49
CA GLY A 208 -32.73 -6.99 2.09
C GLY A 208 -32.65 -7.66 0.70
N ILE A 209 -31.44 -7.97 0.24
CA ILE A 209 -31.17 -8.64 -1.04
C ILE A 209 -30.58 -10.01 -0.73
N SER A 210 -31.07 -11.05 -1.40
CA SER A 210 -30.46 -12.37 -1.30
C SER A 210 -29.04 -12.32 -1.85
N ALA A 211 -28.07 -12.91 -1.14
CA ALA A 211 -26.68 -12.92 -1.61
C ALA A 211 -26.55 -13.55 -3.00
N ASP A 212 -27.43 -14.51 -3.33
CA ASP A 212 -27.49 -15.17 -4.63
C ASP A 212 -28.00 -14.27 -5.77
N GLU A 213 -28.68 -13.18 -5.45
CA GLU A 213 -29.23 -12.25 -6.43
C GLU A 213 -28.26 -11.12 -6.77
N VAL A 214 -27.18 -10.93 -5.99
CA VAL A 214 -26.24 -9.83 -6.19
C VAL A 214 -25.34 -10.07 -7.40
N THR A 215 -25.46 -9.18 -8.39
CA THR A 215 -24.74 -9.27 -9.67
C THR A 215 -23.75 -8.13 -9.90
N SER A 216 -23.89 -7.01 -9.19
CA SER A 216 -22.98 -5.88 -9.28
C SER A 216 -22.83 -5.18 -7.94
N VAL A 217 -21.59 -4.84 -7.61
CA VAL A 217 -21.20 -4.11 -6.41
C VAL A 217 -20.19 -3.05 -6.83
N ALA A 218 -20.34 -1.84 -6.31
CA ALA A 218 -19.36 -0.77 -6.45
C ALA A 218 -19.17 -0.05 -5.12
N ALA A 219 -18.08 0.69 -4.97
CA ALA A 219 -17.85 1.58 -3.84
C ALA A 219 -17.72 3.04 -4.33
N ARG A 220 -18.24 3.99 -3.56
CA ARG A 220 -18.09 5.43 -3.78
C ARG A 220 -17.32 6.05 -2.63
N PHE A 221 -16.38 6.93 -2.93
CA PHE A 221 -15.44 7.48 -1.95
C PHE A 221 -15.53 9.00 -1.81
N SER A 222 -15.29 9.47 -0.60
CA SER A 222 -15.26 10.90 -0.26
C SER A 222 -14.23 11.69 -1.07
N PHE A 223 -13.09 11.08 -1.44
CA PHE A 223 -12.04 11.78 -2.18
C PHE A 223 -12.48 12.24 -3.58
N ASP A 224 -13.42 11.53 -4.22
CA ASP A 224 -14.01 11.91 -5.52
C ASP A 224 -15.38 12.57 -5.38
N SER A 225 -15.73 12.99 -4.16
CA SER A 225 -17.04 13.54 -3.81
C SER A 225 -18.19 12.55 -4.03
N PHE A 226 -17.91 11.25 -3.92
CA PHE A 226 -18.88 10.16 -4.12
C PHE A 226 -19.52 10.15 -5.51
N LYS A 227 -18.80 10.64 -6.53
CA LYS A 227 -19.33 10.78 -7.90
C LYS A 227 -19.01 9.58 -8.79
N VAL A 228 -18.09 8.72 -8.36
CA VAL A 228 -17.54 7.66 -9.19
C VAL A 228 -17.82 6.30 -8.57
N ASP A 229 -18.41 5.41 -9.37
CA ASP A 229 -18.60 4.01 -9.00
C ASP A 229 -17.30 3.24 -9.26
N HIS A 230 -16.61 2.86 -8.19
CA HIS A 230 -15.46 1.96 -8.26
C HIS A 230 -15.98 0.53 -8.21
N GLU A 231 -16.15 -0.10 -9.38
CA GLU A 231 -16.72 -1.45 -9.51
C GLU A 231 -15.86 -2.52 -8.80
N LEU A 232 -16.51 -3.44 -8.10
CA LEU A 232 -15.91 -4.64 -7.53
C LEU A 232 -16.26 -5.85 -8.40
N GLY A 233 -15.28 -6.75 -8.58
CA GLY A 233 -15.44 -7.98 -9.34
C GLY A 233 -15.68 -9.19 -8.42
N PRO A 234 -16.46 -10.19 -8.84
CA PRO A 234 -16.62 -11.42 -8.06
C PRO A 234 -15.30 -12.19 -7.98
N VAL A 235 -15.03 -12.81 -6.83
CA VAL A 235 -13.87 -13.68 -6.64
C VAL A 235 -14.09 -15.01 -7.34
N GLU A 236 -13.05 -15.51 -8.00
CA GLU A 236 -13.12 -16.80 -8.69
C GLU A 236 -13.41 -17.93 -7.69
N GLY A 237 -14.52 -18.64 -7.90
CA GLY A 237 -14.96 -19.73 -7.03
C GLY A 237 -15.84 -19.30 -5.84
N ASP A 238 -16.05 -18.00 -5.62
CA ASP A 238 -16.97 -17.48 -4.60
C ASP A 238 -17.87 -16.38 -5.16
N LYS A 239 -19.10 -16.76 -5.51
CA LYS A 239 -20.11 -15.83 -6.08
C LYS A 239 -20.62 -14.78 -5.08
N HIS A 240 -20.34 -14.95 -3.80
CA HIS A 240 -20.80 -14.05 -2.74
C HIS A 240 -19.70 -13.10 -2.27
N HIS A 241 -18.49 -13.20 -2.83
CA HIS A 241 -17.36 -12.34 -2.47
C HIS A 241 -17.01 -11.44 -3.65
N PHE A 242 -17.01 -10.13 -3.43
CA PHE A 242 -16.63 -9.13 -4.41
C PHE A 242 -15.41 -8.37 -3.89
N GLU A 243 -14.40 -8.19 -4.74
CA GLU A 243 -13.20 -7.44 -4.37
C GLU A 243 -12.67 -6.57 -5.51
N SER A 244 -11.98 -5.51 -5.15
CA SER A 244 -11.20 -4.68 -6.07
C SER A 244 -10.11 -3.92 -5.32
N PHE A 245 -9.13 -3.41 -6.05
CA PHE A 245 -8.12 -2.50 -5.50
C PHE A 245 -8.40 -1.06 -5.98
N VAL A 246 -8.38 -0.11 -5.05
CA VAL A 246 -8.62 1.31 -5.29
C VAL A 246 -7.44 2.12 -4.76
N MET A 247 -6.95 3.10 -5.51
CA MET A 247 -5.93 4.03 -5.00
C MET A 247 -6.59 5.07 -4.11
N MET A 248 -6.06 5.26 -2.90
CA MET A 248 -6.61 6.17 -1.92
C MET A 248 -5.56 7.17 -1.41
N PRO A 249 -5.95 8.44 -1.18
CA PRO A 249 -5.06 9.39 -0.54
C PRO A 249 -4.82 8.98 0.92
N PRO A 250 -3.66 9.35 1.52
CA PRO A 250 -3.41 9.12 2.92
C PRO A 250 -4.40 9.89 3.81
N GLY A 251 -4.66 9.36 5.00
CA GLY A 251 -5.57 9.92 5.99
C GLY A 251 -6.94 9.23 6.02
N LEU A 252 -7.95 9.94 6.51
CA LEU A 252 -9.31 9.41 6.66
C LEU A 252 -10.09 9.48 5.34
N CYS A 253 -10.64 8.34 4.93
CA CYS A 253 -11.49 8.21 3.76
C CYS A 253 -12.84 7.62 4.15
N ASP A 254 -13.91 8.39 3.92
CA ASP A 254 -15.28 7.89 4.04
C ASP A 254 -15.75 7.27 2.72
N PHE A 255 -16.50 6.16 2.78
CA PHE A 255 -17.03 5.45 1.61
C PHE A 255 -18.31 4.67 1.90
N PHE A 256 -18.98 4.24 0.85
CA PHE A 256 -20.14 3.35 0.94
C PHE A 256 -20.24 2.45 -0.29
N PHE A 257 -20.94 1.32 -0.14
CA PHE A 257 -21.23 0.43 -1.26
C PHE A 257 -22.51 0.83 -1.99
N VAL A 258 -22.50 0.60 -3.31
CA VAL A 258 -23.65 0.65 -4.20
C VAL A 258 -23.87 -0.76 -4.73
N VAL A 259 -25.02 -1.35 -4.42
CA VAL A 259 -25.34 -2.74 -4.79
C VAL A 259 -26.48 -2.71 -5.79
N GLN A 260 -26.27 -3.26 -6.99
CA GLN A 260 -27.27 -3.25 -8.08
C GLN A 260 -27.82 -1.85 -8.40
N GLY A 261 -26.97 -0.83 -8.35
CA GLY A 261 -27.34 0.55 -8.64
C GLY A 261 -28.17 1.24 -7.54
N LYS A 262 -28.46 0.56 -6.43
CA LYS A 262 -29.09 1.18 -5.27
C LYS A 262 -28.03 1.66 -4.28
N ASN A 263 -28.09 2.94 -3.95
CA ASN A 263 -27.41 3.51 -2.79
C ASN A 263 -27.93 2.81 -1.53
N THR A 264 -27.08 2.59 -0.55
CA THR A 264 -27.43 1.80 0.65
C THR A 264 -28.32 2.58 1.64
N VAL A 265 -29.66 2.54 1.54
CA VAL A 265 -30.61 3.15 2.52
C VAL A 265 -31.98 2.43 2.46
N ARG A 266 -32.74 2.04 3.51
CA ARG A 266 -32.93 2.39 4.94
C ARG A 266 -33.21 1.08 5.71
N ILE A 267 -32.81 0.95 6.98
CA ILE A 267 -33.59 0.14 7.96
C ILE A 267 -34.45 1.12 8.75
N ASN A 268 -35.76 0.89 8.74
CA ASN A 268 -36.71 1.58 9.59
C ASN A 268 -36.47 1.09 11.03
N LEU A 269 -35.60 1.74 11.80
CA LEU A 269 -35.52 1.50 13.24
C LEU A 269 -36.70 2.20 13.89
N ASN A 270 -37.76 1.43 14.10
CA ASN A 270 -38.73 1.77 15.15
C ASN A 270 -37.93 1.95 16.44
N ALA A 271 -38.07 3.13 17.03
CA ALA A 271 -37.44 3.49 18.29
C ALA A 271 -37.94 2.57 19.40
N SER A 272 -37.23 1.47 19.65
CA SER A 272 -37.07 0.86 20.97
C SER A 272 -36.08 -0.30 20.87
N LYS A 273 -35.03 -0.21 21.69
CA LYS A 273 -34.00 -1.24 21.97
C LYS A 273 -33.01 -1.52 20.84
N ALA A 274 -31.83 -0.93 20.94
CA ALA A 274 -30.56 -1.66 21.00
C ALA A 274 -29.40 -0.68 21.14
N SER A 275 -28.83 -0.66 22.34
CA SER A 275 -27.53 -0.07 22.64
C SER A 275 -26.42 -0.80 21.88
N VAL A 276 -25.72 -0.09 21.01
CA VAL A 276 -24.31 -0.36 20.69
C VAL A 276 -23.56 0.91 21.09
N GLU A 277 -22.58 0.72 21.96
CA GLU A 277 -21.87 1.76 22.68
C GLU A 277 -21.05 2.64 21.73
N ALA A 278 -21.57 3.85 21.49
CA ALA A 278 -20.76 5.00 21.12
C ALA A 278 -19.95 5.43 22.35
N THR A 279 -18.64 5.17 22.36
CA THR A 279 -17.77 5.75 23.39
C THR A 279 -17.39 7.18 23.03
N LYS A 280 -18.15 8.09 23.63
CA LYS A 280 -17.82 9.42 24.15
C LYS A 280 -17.20 10.48 23.22
N ALA A 281 -18.10 11.41 22.90
CA ALA A 281 -17.91 12.82 22.62
C ALA A 281 -16.74 13.50 23.37
N PHE A 282 -15.92 14.21 22.61
CA PHE A 282 -15.36 15.48 23.09
C PHE A 282 -16.46 16.54 22.98
N SER A 283 -16.56 17.36 24.02
CA SER A 283 -17.60 18.37 24.23
C SER A 283 -17.70 19.37 23.08
N ASP A 284 -18.93 19.58 22.64
CA ASP A 284 -19.36 20.67 21.77
C ASP A 284 -18.81 22.02 22.24
N ASN A 285 -18.22 22.75 21.31
CA ASN A 285 -18.53 24.16 21.12
C ASN A 285 -18.38 24.50 19.64
N GLU A 286 -19.54 24.70 19.03
CA GLU A 286 -19.85 25.52 17.85
C GLU A 286 -18.87 25.50 16.68
N LEU A 287 -19.32 24.94 15.55
CA LEU A 287 -19.12 25.55 14.24
C LEU A 287 -20.16 24.97 13.27
N ASP A 288 -21.24 25.72 13.07
CA ASP A 288 -22.19 25.56 11.98
C ASP A 288 -21.46 25.40 10.64
N MET A 289 -21.51 24.20 10.07
CA MET A 289 -21.10 23.96 8.69
C MET A 289 -22.22 24.44 7.75
N PRO A 290 -21.94 25.37 6.81
CA PRO A 290 -22.92 25.79 5.84
C PRO A 290 -23.14 24.69 4.80
N VAL A 291 -24.32 24.07 4.88
CA VAL A 291 -24.88 23.20 3.85
C VAL A 291 -25.16 24.03 2.59
N HIS A 292 -24.29 23.93 1.60
CA HIS A 292 -24.56 24.25 0.20
C HIS A 292 -24.00 23.09 -0.62
N SER A 293 -24.74 22.35 -1.44
CA SER A 293 -26.13 22.40 -1.86
C SER A 293 -26.46 21.06 -2.51
N SER A 294 -27.58 20.46 -2.11
CA SER A 294 -28.29 19.33 -2.73
C SER A 294 -27.53 18.00 -2.92
N ILE A 295 -27.32 17.27 -1.82
CA ILE A 295 -27.64 15.84 -1.84
C ILE A 295 -29.12 15.76 -1.41
N PRO A 296 -30.03 15.18 -2.20
CA PRO A 296 -31.43 15.06 -1.82
C PRO A 296 -31.54 14.39 -0.44
N ASN A 297 -32.27 15.03 0.47
CA ASN A 297 -32.39 14.69 1.90
C ASN A 297 -33.15 13.38 2.19
N ASP A 298 -33.19 12.41 1.27
CA ASP A 298 -33.98 11.17 1.44
C ASP A 298 -33.18 9.86 1.31
N GLU A 299 -31.84 9.89 1.26
CA GLU A 299 -31.02 8.66 1.16
C GLU A 299 -29.87 8.60 2.20
N PHE A 300 -30.15 8.10 3.41
CA PHE A 300 -29.21 7.80 4.51
C PHE A 300 -28.32 6.55 4.32
N LEU A 301 -27.11 6.75 3.81
CA LEU A 301 -26.02 5.76 3.71
C LEU A 301 -25.44 5.33 5.05
N TYR A 302 -25.08 4.05 5.19
CA TYR A 302 -24.03 3.65 6.12
C TYR A 302 -22.67 4.08 5.56
N LEU A 303 -22.08 5.13 6.14
CA LEU A 303 -20.73 5.57 5.80
C LEU A 303 -19.72 4.72 6.57
N HIS A 304 -18.88 4.00 5.82
CA HIS A 304 -17.70 3.33 6.34
C HIS A 304 -16.52 4.31 6.34
N ARG A 305 -15.66 4.22 7.35
CA ARG A 305 -14.45 5.03 7.47
C ARG A 305 -13.23 4.14 7.47
N LEU A 306 -12.26 4.50 6.63
CA LEU A 306 -10.98 3.82 6.52
C LEU A 306 -9.84 4.79 6.82
N GLU A 307 -8.89 4.37 7.66
CA GLU A 307 -7.62 5.07 7.84
C GLU A 307 -6.59 4.52 6.84
N VAL A 308 -6.08 5.40 5.97
CA VAL A 308 -5.12 5.05 4.93
C VAL A 308 -3.74 5.51 5.38
N PRO A 309 -2.80 4.58 5.63
CA PRO A 309 -1.46 4.94 6.05
C PRO A 309 -0.68 5.62 4.91
N GLU A 310 0.21 6.53 5.30
CA GLU A 310 1.11 7.20 4.37
C GLU A 310 2.24 6.24 3.95
N ARG A 311 2.37 5.98 2.65
CA ARG A 311 3.47 5.17 2.10
C ARG A 311 4.64 6.06 1.69
N THR A 312 5.83 5.76 2.21
CA THR A 312 7.07 6.37 1.73
C THR A 312 7.57 5.64 0.47
N GLY A 313 7.71 6.36 -0.65
CA GLY A 313 8.59 5.94 -1.75
C GLY A 313 8.11 4.81 -2.68
N HIS A 314 6.84 4.42 -2.65
CA HIS A 314 6.35 3.34 -3.52
C HIS A 314 5.68 3.86 -4.79
N LYS A 315 5.91 3.18 -5.92
CA LYS A 315 5.10 3.35 -7.13
C LYS A 315 3.72 2.72 -6.89
N PRO A 316 2.64 3.26 -7.47
CA PRO A 316 1.33 2.61 -7.39
C PRO A 316 1.41 1.17 -7.89
N SER A 317 0.68 0.26 -7.23
CA SER A 317 0.65 -1.16 -7.59
C SER A 317 0.31 -1.34 -9.07
N ASN A 318 0.92 -2.33 -9.72
CA ASN A 318 0.56 -2.74 -11.09
C ASN A 318 -0.87 -3.30 -11.20
N THR A 319 -1.62 -3.39 -10.09
CA THR A 319 -3.01 -3.82 -10.05
C THR A 319 -4.01 -2.68 -10.12
N VAL A 320 -3.60 -1.42 -9.90
CA VAL A 320 -4.51 -0.25 -9.95
C VAL A 320 -3.99 0.76 -10.95
N PHE A 321 -4.88 1.28 -11.78
CA PHE A 321 -4.52 2.17 -12.88
C PHE A 321 -5.29 3.49 -12.83
N PRO A 322 -4.63 4.63 -13.08
CA PRO A 322 -5.32 5.91 -13.24
C PRO A 322 -6.23 5.85 -14.46
N ARG A 323 -7.35 6.56 -14.38
CA ARG A 323 -8.38 6.67 -15.43
C ARG A 323 -9.08 5.35 -15.76
N TRP A 324 -9.04 4.39 -14.83
CA TRP A 324 -9.72 3.10 -14.99
C TRP A 324 -11.04 3.08 -14.22
N LEU A 325 -12.15 3.38 -14.90
CA LEU A 325 -13.50 3.49 -14.28
C LEU A 325 -14.52 2.47 -14.79
N LYS A 326 -14.18 1.71 -15.83
CA LYS A 326 -15.06 0.68 -16.39
C LYS A 326 -14.26 -0.60 -16.51
N GLY A 327 -14.84 -1.75 -16.15
CA GLY A 327 -14.24 -3.08 -16.22
C GLY A 327 -13.63 -3.53 -17.58
N THR A 328 -13.42 -2.63 -18.54
CA THR A 328 -12.48 -2.84 -19.63
C THR A 328 -11.06 -2.84 -19.06
N LYS A 329 -10.51 -4.03 -18.79
CA LYS A 329 -9.07 -4.18 -18.54
C LYS A 329 -8.32 -3.37 -19.60
N PRO A 330 -7.29 -2.57 -19.24
CA PRO A 330 -6.34 -2.08 -20.23
C PRO A 330 -5.98 -3.25 -21.12
N LYS A 331 -6.02 -3.08 -22.45
CA LYS A 331 -5.38 -4.07 -23.32
C LYS A 331 -3.92 -4.07 -22.91
N SER A 332 -3.53 -4.94 -21.98
CA SER A 332 -2.13 -5.25 -21.80
C SER A 332 -1.66 -5.63 -23.20
N ARG A 333 -0.46 -5.20 -23.58
CA ARG A 333 0.23 -5.94 -24.64
C ARG A 333 0.27 -7.34 -24.05
N ASN A 334 -0.62 -8.21 -24.54
CA ASN A 334 -0.75 -9.55 -24.01
C ASN A 334 0.54 -10.23 -24.46
N SER A 335 1.57 -10.09 -23.64
CA SER A 335 2.89 -10.65 -23.85
C SER A 335 2.83 -12.18 -23.85
N GLY A 336 1.66 -12.74 -23.52
CA GLY A 336 1.47 -14.14 -23.18
C GLY A 336 2.13 -14.48 -21.84
N TRP A 337 2.68 -13.48 -21.14
CA TRP A 337 3.44 -13.70 -19.94
C TRP A 337 2.53 -13.99 -18.75
N HIS A 338 2.79 -15.11 -18.09
CA HIS A 338 2.22 -15.48 -16.81
C HIS A 338 3.29 -16.18 -15.97
N VAL A 339 3.10 -16.25 -14.65
CA VAL A 339 4.10 -16.81 -13.70
C VAL A 339 4.56 -18.21 -14.13
N GLY A 340 3.65 -19.04 -14.65
CA GLY A 340 3.94 -20.39 -15.14
C GLY A 340 4.95 -20.51 -16.29
N ILE A 341 5.30 -19.42 -16.98
CA ILE A 341 6.41 -19.40 -17.98
C ILE A 341 7.59 -18.50 -17.55
N GLY A 342 7.52 -17.93 -16.34
CA GLY A 342 8.56 -17.09 -15.76
C GLY A 342 9.62 -17.89 -14.99
N VAL A 343 10.64 -17.18 -14.50
CA VAL A 343 11.69 -17.74 -13.63
C VAL A 343 11.15 -18.31 -12.32
N PHE A 344 9.98 -17.83 -11.88
CA PHE A 344 9.27 -18.32 -10.69
C PHE A 344 8.19 -19.36 -11.02
N SER A 345 8.21 -19.99 -12.20
CA SER A 345 7.19 -20.97 -12.63
C SER A 345 7.05 -22.18 -11.70
N THR A 346 8.11 -22.52 -10.95
CA THR A 346 8.13 -23.59 -9.96
C THR A 346 7.63 -23.15 -8.58
N PHE A 347 7.45 -21.85 -8.35
CA PHE A 347 6.97 -21.33 -7.07
C PHE A 347 5.46 -21.57 -6.94
N ARG A 348 5.06 -21.99 -5.73
CA ARG A 348 3.66 -22.28 -5.42
C ARG A 348 2.95 -21.04 -4.90
N LYS A 349 1.80 -20.73 -5.51
CA LYS A 349 0.85 -19.74 -5.01
C LYS A 349 0.11 -20.30 -3.80
N GLU A 350 -0.07 -19.48 -2.77
CA GLU A 350 -0.91 -19.85 -1.62
C GLU A 350 -2.39 -19.77 -2.02
N THR A 351 -3.10 -20.88 -1.92
CA THR A 351 -4.55 -20.98 -2.15
C THR A 351 -5.27 -21.21 -0.82
N PRO A 352 -6.57 -20.91 -0.71
CA PRO A 352 -7.35 -21.23 0.50
C PRO A 352 -7.24 -22.72 0.89
N LYS A 353 -7.26 -23.62 -0.11
CA LYS A 353 -7.05 -25.05 0.09
C LYS A 353 -5.67 -25.35 0.69
N TYR A 354 -4.62 -24.70 0.18
CA TYR A 354 -3.27 -24.84 0.72
C TYR A 354 -3.18 -24.37 2.17
N LEU A 355 -3.81 -23.23 2.50
CA LEU A 355 -3.85 -22.72 3.87
C LEU A 355 -4.57 -23.67 4.81
N ARG A 356 -5.73 -24.24 4.41
CA ARG A 356 -6.41 -25.26 5.23
C ARG A 356 -5.54 -26.49 5.47
N SER A 357 -4.94 -27.05 4.42
CA SER A 357 -4.06 -28.21 4.57
C SER A 357 -2.84 -27.92 5.45
N SER A 358 -2.29 -26.70 5.36
CA SER A 358 -1.19 -26.27 6.23
C SER A 358 -1.63 -26.11 7.69
N PHE A 359 -2.84 -25.60 7.92
CA PHE A 359 -3.42 -25.47 9.26
C PHE A 359 -3.69 -26.83 9.89
N ASP A 360 -4.31 -27.75 9.17
CA ASP A 360 -4.64 -29.09 9.67
C ASP A 360 -3.38 -29.84 10.14
N ILE A 361 -2.25 -29.63 9.46
CA ILE A 361 -0.94 -30.17 9.87
C ILE A 361 -0.43 -29.48 11.13
N ASP A 362 -0.40 -28.14 11.15
CA ASP A 362 0.11 -27.38 12.29
C ASP A 362 -0.69 -27.66 13.57
N VAL A 363 -2.02 -27.65 13.48
CA VAL A 363 -2.89 -27.93 14.63
C VAL A 363 -2.77 -29.38 15.10
N GLY A 364 -2.47 -30.31 14.17
CA GLY A 364 -2.17 -31.71 14.49
C GLY A 364 -0.91 -31.89 15.35
N TYR A 365 0.01 -30.93 15.32
CA TYR A 365 1.19 -30.89 16.21
C TYR A 365 0.93 -30.16 17.53
N CYS A 366 -0.15 -29.36 17.63
CA CYS A 366 -0.45 -28.56 18.81
C CYS A 366 -0.99 -29.41 19.97
N LYS A 367 -0.59 -29.09 21.20
CA LYS A 367 -1.04 -29.74 22.45
C LYS A 367 -2.34 -29.12 22.97
N MET A 368 -3.37 -29.02 22.12
CA MET A 368 -4.62 -28.30 22.43
C MET A 368 -5.36 -28.88 23.65
N ASN A 369 -5.27 -30.20 23.86
CA ASN A 369 -5.82 -30.89 25.02
C ASN A 369 -5.17 -30.49 26.37
N LYS A 370 -4.00 -29.86 26.35
CA LYS A 370 -3.36 -29.28 27.55
C LYS A 370 -3.75 -27.81 27.76
N VAL A 371 -4.36 -27.18 26.76
CA VAL A 371 -4.84 -25.79 26.81
C VAL A 371 -6.31 -25.76 27.22
N ILE A 372 -7.14 -26.59 26.59
CA ILE A 372 -8.58 -26.70 26.81
C ILE A 372 -8.89 -28.14 27.23
N LYS A 373 -9.71 -28.33 28.28
CA LYS A 373 -10.03 -29.66 28.82
C LYS A 373 -11.22 -30.33 28.13
N ASP A 374 -12.21 -29.55 27.72
CA ASP A 374 -13.42 -30.05 27.08
C ASP A 374 -13.18 -30.27 25.59
N LYS A 375 -13.47 -31.47 25.09
CA LYS A 375 -13.25 -31.84 23.69
C LYS A 375 -14.12 -31.06 22.71
N ILE A 376 -15.37 -30.75 23.09
CA ILE A 376 -16.27 -29.99 22.21
C ILE A 376 -15.73 -28.56 22.04
N LEU A 377 -15.30 -27.95 23.13
CA LEU A 377 -14.72 -26.60 23.11
C LEU A 377 -13.36 -26.54 22.41
N ILE A 378 -12.63 -27.66 22.32
CA ILE A 378 -11.40 -27.75 21.51
C ILE A 378 -11.75 -27.62 20.02
N ASP A 379 -12.72 -28.38 19.53
CA ASP A 379 -13.07 -28.40 18.11
C ASP A 379 -13.55 -27.01 17.65
N ASP A 380 -14.39 -26.35 18.43
CA ASP A 380 -14.86 -24.98 18.15
C ASP A 380 -13.69 -23.97 18.15
N ALA A 381 -12.78 -24.04 19.13
CA ALA A 381 -11.62 -23.16 19.18
C ALA A 381 -10.66 -23.39 18.01
N ILE A 382 -10.50 -24.64 17.55
CA ILE A 382 -9.70 -24.99 16.37
C ILE A 382 -10.29 -24.35 15.11
N GLU A 383 -11.61 -24.41 14.91
CA GLU A 383 -12.23 -23.76 13.76
C GLU A 383 -12.09 -22.23 13.83
N THR A 384 -12.20 -21.61 15.01
CA THR A 384 -11.91 -20.17 15.16
C THR A 384 -10.45 -19.83 14.88
N LEU A 385 -9.50 -20.67 15.31
CA LEU A 385 -8.09 -20.50 14.97
C LEU A 385 -7.85 -20.60 13.45
N TYR A 386 -8.59 -21.46 12.74
CA TYR A 386 -8.52 -21.52 11.28
C TYR A 386 -8.97 -20.22 10.62
N ILE A 387 -10.06 -19.59 11.10
CA ILE A 387 -10.53 -18.30 10.60
C ILE A 387 -9.40 -17.25 10.65
N HIS A 388 -8.63 -17.23 11.74
CA HIS A 388 -7.50 -16.32 11.92
C HIS A 388 -6.14 -16.87 11.44
N TYR A 389 -6.08 -18.10 10.90
CA TYR A 389 -4.82 -18.78 10.62
C TYR A 389 -3.96 -18.03 9.60
N LYS A 390 -4.59 -17.41 8.59
CA LYS A 390 -3.88 -16.54 7.65
C LYS A 390 -3.12 -15.45 8.41
N TYR A 391 -3.77 -14.79 9.36
CA TYR A 391 -3.15 -13.72 10.15
C TYR A 391 -2.07 -14.26 11.10
N ILE A 392 -2.28 -15.42 11.73
CA ILE A 392 -1.25 -16.11 12.54
C ILE A 392 0.02 -16.33 11.72
N ARG A 393 -0.11 -16.79 10.48
CA ARG A 393 1.04 -16.97 9.57
C ARG A 393 1.72 -15.65 9.26
N LEU A 394 0.96 -14.58 9.03
CA LEU A 394 1.55 -13.25 8.77
C LEU A 394 2.35 -12.75 9.98
N LEU A 395 1.82 -12.93 11.20
CA LEU A 395 2.56 -12.62 12.44
C LEU A 395 3.84 -13.45 12.52
N TYR A 396 3.73 -14.75 12.32
CA TYR A 396 4.86 -15.67 12.32
C TYR A 396 5.96 -15.22 11.35
N ILE A 397 5.61 -14.95 10.09
CA ILE A 397 6.52 -14.46 9.05
C ILE A 397 7.17 -13.15 9.48
N TYR A 398 6.38 -12.19 9.95
CA TYR A 398 6.89 -10.87 10.32
C TYR A 398 7.89 -10.93 11.48
N PHE A 399 7.57 -11.67 12.53
CA PHE A 399 8.41 -11.77 13.72
C PHE A 399 9.56 -12.77 13.55
N SER A 400 9.42 -13.78 12.68
CA SER A 400 10.53 -14.68 12.34
C SER A 400 11.60 -13.95 11.52
N ALA A 401 11.21 -12.98 10.68
CA ALA A 401 12.16 -12.13 9.96
C ALA A 401 13.06 -11.31 10.89
N GLN A 402 12.62 -11.03 12.13
CA GLN A 402 13.43 -10.32 13.12
C GLN A 402 14.32 -11.24 13.96
N SER A 403 14.09 -12.55 13.89
CA SER A 403 14.87 -13.56 14.59
C SER A 403 16.16 -13.88 13.86
N LYS A 404 17.06 -14.59 14.54
CA LYS A 404 18.33 -15.06 13.96
C LYS A 404 18.09 -16.09 12.86
N VAL A 405 17.16 -17.02 13.11
CA VAL A 405 16.72 -18.03 12.17
C VAL A 405 15.37 -17.60 11.59
N VAL A 406 15.28 -17.46 10.28
CA VAL A 406 14.09 -16.91 9.59
C VAL A 406 12.88 -17.84 9.64
N THR A 407 13.08 -19.10 10.01
CA THR A 407 12.04 -20.12 10.15
C THR A 407 11.67 -20.38 11.60
N SER A 408 11.94 -19.44 12.50
CA SER A 408 11.52 -19.53 13.89
C SER A 408 11.36 -18.14 14.52
N VAL A 409 10.54 -18.04 15.56
CA VAL A 409 10.35 -16.79 16.32
C VAL A 409 11.06 -16.90 17.66
N SER A 410 12.13 -16.12 17.82
CA SER A 410 12.87 -16.07 19.08
C SER A 410 12.05 -15.47 20.22
N TRP A 411 12.42 -15.78 21.46
CA TRP A 411 11.82 -15.20 22.65
C TRP A 411 11.77 -13.66 22.60
N ASN A 412 12.87 -13.02 22.18
CA ASN A 412 12.93 -11.56 22.06
C ASN A 412 11.96 -11.02 21.00
N SER A 413 11.86 -11.70 19.86
CA SER A 413 10.91 -11.33 18.79
C SER A 413 9.46 -11.54 19.24
N PHE A 414 9.18 -12.62 19.98
CA PHE A 414 7.86 -12.94 20.47
C PHE A 414 7.38 -11.98 21.55
N THR A 415 8.25 -11.61 22.49
CA THR A 415 7.92 -10.61 23.52
C THR A 415 7.73 -9.21 22.92
N ASP A 416 8.49 -8.82 21.90
CA ASP A 416 8.22 -7.60 21.11
C ASP A 416 6.82 -7.64 20.47
N MET A 417 6.40 -8.80 19.93
CA MET A 417 5.01 -8.97 19.46
C MET A 417 4.01 -8.75 20.59
N CYS A 418 4.17 -9.43 21.74
CA CYS A 418 3.23 -9.31 22.84
C CYS A 418 3.10 -7.87 23.35
N HIS A 419 4.20 -7.10 23.37
CA HIS A 419 4.17 -5.68 23.71
C HIS A 419 3.48 -4.82 22.63
N ARG A 420 3.80 -5.03 21.35
CA ARG A 420 3.17 -4.29 20.24
C ARG A 420 1.67 -4.51 20.19
N CYS A 421 1.23 -5.76 20.35
CA CYS A 421 -0.17 -6.14 20.37
C CYS A 421 -0.87 -5.79 21.70
N LYS A 422 -0.17 -5.16 22.66
CA LYS A 422 -0.71 -4.84 23.99
C LYS A 422 -1.32 -6.06 24.69
N ILE A 423 -0.72 -7.23 24.48
CA ILE A 423 -1.15 -8.48 25.11
C ILE A 423 -0.70 -8.50 26.57
N VAL A 424 0.51 -8.00 26.84
CA VAL A 424 1.06 -7.89 28.20
C VAL A 424 0.42 -6.73 28.93
N ASP A 425 -0.37 -7.04 29.95
CA ASP A 425 -1.04 -6.09 30.82
C ASP A 425 -1.35 -6.72 32.19
N GLN A 426 -2.33 -6.17 32.91
CA GLN A 426 -2.74 -6.65 34.23
C GLN A 426 -3.36 -8.06 34.21
N ASP A 427 -3.94 -8.48 33.08
CA ASP A 427 -4.64 -9.76 32.93
C ASP A 427 -3.76 -10.84 32.29
N CYS A 428 -2.61 -10.46 31.74
CA CYS A 428 -1.59 -11.36 31.21
C CYS A 428 -0.19 -10.76 31.39
N SER A 429 0.50 -11.19 32.43
CA SER A 429 1.85 -10.72 32.77
C SER A 429 2.91 -11.37 31.87
N LEU A 430 4.07 -10.72 31.74
CA LEU A 430 5.20 -11.26 30.97
C LEU A 430 5.70 -12.60 31.53
N THR A 431 5.60 -12.81 32.84
CA THR A 431 5.93 -14.10 33.49
C THR A 431 5.01 -15.22 33.04
N GLU A 432 3.71 -14.94 32.85
CA GLU A 432 2.77 -15.94 32.34
C GLU A 432 3.04 -16.23 30.87
N VAL A 433 3.39 -15.21 30.08
CA VAL A 433 3.84 -15.38 28.69
C VAL A 433 5.09 -16.28 28.62
N ASP A 434 6.07 -16.07 29.50
CA ASP A 434 7.28 -16.89 29.58
C ASP A 434 6.96 -18.35 29.93
N ASN A 435 6.13 -18.58 30.95
CA ASN A 435 5.67 -19.92 31.32
C ASN A 435 4.96 -20.64 30.15
N MET A 436 4.14 -19.91 29.37
CA MET A 436 3.48 -20.45 28.19
C MET A 436 4.49 -20.78 27.08
N PHE A 437 5.46 -19.91 26.82
CA PHE A 437 6.52 -20.13 25.82
C PHE A 437 7.35 -21.37 26.16
N VAL A 438 7.71 -21.55 27.44
CA VAL A 438 8.39 -22.75 27.92
C VAL A 438 7.50 -23.99 27.75
N ALA A 439 6.21 -23.91 28.09
CA ALA A 439 5.28 -25.04 27.98
C ALA A 439 5.06 -25.51 26.53
N VAL A 440 5.03 -24.59 25.56
CA VAL A 440 4.94 -24.93 24.14
C VAL A 440 6.19 -25.67 23.67
N ASN A 441 7.37 -25.26 24.13
CA ASN A 441 8.64 -25.89 23.79
C ASN A 441 8.92 -27.25 24.49
N GLN A 442 8.10 -27.68 25.44
CA GLN A 442 8.27 -28.98 26.10
C GLN A 442 7.82 -30.15 25.20
N THR A 443 8.71 -31.13 25.00
CA THR A 443 8.45 -32.38 24.27
C THR A 443 8.14 -33.53 25.25
N GLU A 444 6.95 -34.12 25.22
CA GLU A 444 6.61 -35.35 25.97
C GLU A 444 6.56 -36.57 25.01
N GLY A 445 6.96 -37.75 25.52
CA GLY A 445 7.34 -38.93 24.73
C GLY A 445 6.29 -39.57 23.81
N THR A 446 6.84 -40.29 22.81
CA THR A 446 6.27 -41.21 21.78
C THR A 446 6.06 -40.68 20.36
N SER A 447 6.20 -39.38 20.11
CA SER A 447 6.49 -38.81 18.77
C SER A 447 7.50 -37.65 18.88
N SER A 448 8.34 -37.74 19.91
CA SER A 448 9.22 -36.72 20.45
C SER A 448 10.61 -36.79 19.84
N GLU A 449 10.78 -36.28 18.64
CA GLU A 449 12.07 -35.73 18.23
C GLU A 449 11.81 -34.29 17.81
N GLN A 450 12.55 -33.33 18.38
CA GLN A 450 12.70 -32.04 17.71
C GLN A 450 12.99 -32.32 16.24
N PRO A 451 12.48 -31.53 15.29
CA PRO A 451 12.71 -31.80 13.88
C PRO A 451 14.22 -31.94 13.67
N LYS A 452 14.65 -33.15 13.33
CA LYS A 452 16.06 -33.46 13.10
C LYS A 452 16.30 -33.48 11.60
N ASP A 453 17.44 -32.97 11.17
CA ASP A 453 17.89 -33.23 9.81
C ASP A 453 18.22 -34.73 9.62
N GLN A 454 18.50 -35.09 8.38
CA GLN A 454 18.89 -36.45 7.99
C GLN A 454 20.21 -36.92 8.64
N ASP A 455 20.99 -36.00 9.20
CA ASP A 455 22.22 -36.26 9.95
C ASP A 455 21.97 -36.28 11.49
N GLY A 456 20.70 -36.16 11.92
CA GLY A 456 20.28 -36.22 13.31
C GLY A 456 20.43 -34.91 14.10
N LYS A 457 20.75 -33.78 13.46
CA LYS A 457 20.87 -32.47 14.11
C LYS A 457 19.52 -31.77 14.24
N ASN A 458 19.29 -31.13 15.39
CA ASN A 458 18.07 -30.35 15.61
C ASN A 458 18.00 -29.15 14.65
N LEU A 459 16.93 -29.09 13.87
CA LEU A 459 16.61 -28.00 12.93
C LEU A 459 16.23 -26.70 13.66
N ASN A 460 15.91 -26.76 14.96
CA ASN A 460 15.65 -25.62 15.83
C ASN A 460 16.40 -25.79 17.17
N PRO A 461 17.71 -25.50 17.21
CA PRO A 461 18.53 -25.71 18.40
C PRO A 461 18.21 -24.74 19.54
N ASP A 462 17.69 -23.56 19.22
CA ASP A 462 17.47 -22.46 20.17
C ASP A 462 16.12 -22.54 20.90
N ARG A 463 15.27 -23.53 20.56
CA ARG A 463 13.89 -23.66 21.09
C ARG A 463 13.06 -22.38 20.89
N ASP A 464 13.28 -21.76 19.74
CA ASP A 464 12.43 -20.69 19.22
C ASP A 464 11.07 -21.28 18.79
N LEU A 465 10.05 -20.46 18.58
CA LEU A 465 8.76 -20.98 18.13
C LEU A 465 8.79 -21.28 16.63
N CYS A 466 8.53 -22.52 16.26
CA CYS A 466 8.12 -22.90 14.91
C CYS A 466 6.68 -22.46 14.63
N ARG A 467 6.22 -22.59 13.37
CA ARG A 467 4.88 -22.13 12.99
C ARG A 467 3.74 -22.77 13.77
N TYR A 468 3.77 -24.09 13.99
CA TYR A 468 2.73 -24.77 14.79
C TYR A 468 2.75 -24.30 16.26
N GLU A 469 3.94 -24.03 16.81
CA GLU A 469 4.12 -23.51 18.16
C GLU A 469 3.58 -22.09 18.28
N MET A 470 3.69 -21.29 17.21
CA MET A 470 3.03 -19.99 17.13
C MET A 470 1.50 -20.12 17.19
N VAL A 471 0.91 -21.11 16.50
CA VAL A 471 -0.54 -21.38 16.57
C VAL A 471 -0.94 -21.77 18.01
N GLU A 472 -0.18 -22.66 18.64
CA GLU A 472 -0.41 -23.06 20.05
C GLU A 472 -0.24 -21.88 21.01
N MET A 473 0.74 -21.01 20.81
CA MET A 473 0.97 -19.81 21.62
C MET A 473 -0.19 -18.83 21.53
N VAL A 474 -0.74 -18.60 20.33
CA VAL A 474 -1.93 -17.75 20.14
C VAL A 474 -3.11 -18.31 20.93
N ALA A 475 -3.35 -19.62 20.84
CA ALA A 475 -4.41 -20.27 21.61
C ALA A 475 -4.17 -20.10 23.12
N ARG A 476 -2.97 -20.38 23.62
CA ARG A 476 -2.63 -20.24 25.04
C ARG A 476 -2.83 -18.83 25.56
N LEU A 477 -2.38 -17.82 24.81
CA LEU A 477 -2.57 -16.41 25.15
C LEU A 477 -4.05 -16.03 25.23
N ALA A 478 -4.84 -16.43 24.24
CA ALA A 478 -6.28 -16.17 24.20
C ALA A 478 -6.99 -16.78 25.42
N ILE A 479 -6.73 -18.06 25.68
CA ILE A 479 -7.36 -18.79 26.78
C ILE A 479 -6.91 -18.23 28.14
N HIS A 480 -5.64 -17.89 28.30
CA HIS A 480 -5.15 -17.31 29.55
C HIS A 480 -5.77 -15.93 29.81
N LYS A 481 -5.73 -15.05 28.81
CA LYS A 481 -6.11 -13.65 28.95
C LYS A 481 -7.62 -13.43 29.05
N TYR A 482 -8.41 -14.17 28.27
CA TYR A 482 -9.85 -13.91 28.13
C TYR A 482 -10.73 -15.01 28.73
N TYR A 483 -10.38 -16.29 28.54
CA TYR A 483 -11.25 -17.37 29.02
C TYR A 483 -11.07 -17.64 30.52
N LYS A 484 -9.82 -17.78 30.99
CA LYS A 484 -9.55 -18.08 32.42
C LYS A 484 -9.89 -16.95 33.36
N THR A 485 -9.81 -15.71 32.90
CA THR A 485 -10.21 -14.50 33.63
C THR A 485 -11.73 -14.32 33.67
N GLY A 486 -12.48 -15.09 32.87
CA GLY A 486 -13.94 -15.02 32.77
C GLY A 486 -14.45 -13.86 31.91
N ILE A 487 -13.60 -13.25 31.09
CA ILE A 487 -13.99 -12.18 30.16
C ILE A 487 -14.74 -12.77 28.94
N ALA A 488 -14.28 -13.92 28.44
CA ALA A 488 -14.94 -14.68 27.38
C ALA A 488 -15.65 -15.91 27.97
N GLU A 489 -16.84 -16.21 27.47
CA GLU A 489 -17.63 -17.37 27.91
C GLU A 489 -17.13 -18.69 27.30
N THR A 490 -16.48 -18.61 26.13
CA THR A 490 -15.97 -19.79 25.42
C THR A 490 -14.51 -19.61 24.97
N PRO A 491 -13.76 -20.72 24.80
CA PRO A 491 -12.44 -20.70 24.18
C PRO A 491 -12.41 -20.08 22.78
N ALA A 492 -13.44 -20.32 21.98
CA ALA A 492 -13.59 -19.75 20.64
C ALA A 492 -13.71 -18.22 20.70
N GLU A 493 -14.59 -17.71 21.55
CA GLU A 493 -14.75 -16.26 21.78
C GLU A 493 -13.44 -15.62 22.27
N ALA A 494 -12.72 -16.28 23.17
CA ALA A 494 -11.42 -15.81 23.64
C ALA A 494 -10.39 -15.63 22.51
N VAL A 495 -10.37 -16.54 21.53
CA VAL A 495 -9.51 -16.43 20.35
C VAL A 495 -9.91 -15.22 19.52
N THR A 496 -11.20 -15.05 19.21
CA THR A 496 -11.70 -13.89 18.46
C THR A 496 -11.34 -12.57 19.16
N MET A 497 -11.56 -12.49 20.47
CA MET A 497 -11.21 -11.30 21.26
C MET A 497 -9.72 -10.97 21.21
N LEU A 498 -8.84 -11.96 21.26
CA LEU A 498 -7.40 -11.73 21.12
C LEU A 498 -7.07 -11.08 19.77
N PHE A 499 -7.73 -11.49 18.68
CA PHE A 499 -7.52 -10.86 17.38
C PHE A 499 -8.09 -9.45 17.30
N GLU A 500 -9.36 -9.28 17.63
CA GLU A 500 -10.09 -8.02 17.46
C GLU A 500 -9.60 -6.92 18.42
N ILE A 501 -9.18 -7.27 19.63
CA ILE A 501 -8.78 -6.29 20.66
C ILE A 501 -7.27 -6.05 20.63
N ASN A 502 -6.46 -7.10 20.52
CA ASN A 502 -5.01 -7.00 20.71
C ASN A 502 -4.23 -7.00 19.40
N ILE A 503 -4.50 -7.92 18.50
CA ILE A 503 -3.60 -8.17 17.37
C ILE A 503 -3.89 -7.23 16.20
N GLU A 504 -5.09 -7.31 15.63
CA GLU A 504 -5.42 -6.64 14.35
C GLU A 504 -5.33 -5.11 14.43
N PRO A 505 -5.77 -4.44 15.50
CA PRO A 505 -5.69 -2.98 15.58
C PRO A 505 -4.27 -2.43 15.78
N ASN A 506 -3.32 -3.26 16.23
CA ASN A 506 -2.01 -2.79 16.69
C ASN A 506 -0.85 -3.19 15.77
N VAL A 507 -1.09 -4.03 14.76
CA VAL A 507 -0.04 -4.48 13.83
C VAL A 507 -0.56 -4.44 12.39
N THR A 508 0.23 -3.84 11.50
CA THR A 508 0.03 -3.93 10.05
C THR A 508 1.03 -4.92 9.47
N LEU A 509 0.54 -5.89 8.71
CA LEU A 509 1.32 -7.00 8.18
C LEU A 509 1.21 -7.06 6.66
N ASP A 510 2.34 -7.31 5.99
CA ASP A 510 2.39 -7.53 4.55
C ASP A 510 2.09 -8.98 4.22
N ASP A 511 1.24 -9.22 3.22
CA ASP A 511 0.92 -10.55 2.73
C ASP A 511 2.00 -11.02 1.72
N PRO A 512 2.69 -12.16 1.95
CA PRO A 512 3.72 -12.66 1.04
C PRO A 512 3.20 -12.99 -0.34
N ASN A 513 1.97 -13.44 -0.47
CA ASN A 513 1.37 -13.76 -1.77
C ASN A 513 1.04 -12.48 -2.55
N ASP A 514 0.57 -11.43 -1.88
CA ASP A 514 0.36 -10.12 -2.50
C ASP A 514 1.69 -9.46 -2.89
N PHE A 515 2.70 -9.48 -2.01
CA PHE A 515 4.05 -9.00 -2.31
C PHE A 515 4.63 -9.75 -3.52
N ARG A 516 4.54 -11.08 -3.52
CA ARG A 516 5.09 -11.89 -4.62
C ARG A 516 4.35 -11.61 -5.93
N LEU A 517 3.02 -11.59 -5.96
CA LEU A 517 2.27 -11.34 -7.20
C LEU A 517 2.38 -9.89 -7.71
N GLY A 518 2.47 -8.93 -6.80
CA GLY A 518 2.51 -7.50 -7.15
C GLY A 518 3.90 -7.00 -7.55
N GLU A 519 4.93 -7.47 -6.84
CA GLU A 519 6.29 -6.91 -6.93
C GLU A 519 7.30 -7.89 -7.54
N LEU A 520 7.30 -9.17 -7.11
CA LEU A 520 8.36 -10.13 -7.48
C LEU A 520 8.06 -10.94 -8.74
N TRP A 521 6.87 -11.52 -8.84
CA TRP A 521 6.42 -12.41 -9.91
C TRP A 521 5.76 -11.60 -11.03
N THR A 522 6.51 -10.64 -11.56
CA THR A 522 6.06 -9.76 -12.63
C THR A 522 6.87 -9.97 -13.90
N GLU A 523 6.28 -9.64 -15.05
CA GLU A 523 6.98 -9.72 -16.35
C GLU A 523 8.25 -8.85 -16.37
N GLY A 524 8.21 -7.70 -15.68
CA GLY A 524 9.35 -6.81 -15.54
C GLY A 524 10.52 -7.47 -14.83
N VAL A 525 10.26 -8.07 -13.66
CA VAL A 525 11.29 -8.80 -12.91
C VAL A 525 11.79 -10.01 -13.69
N ASP A 526 10.91 -10.78 -14.32
CA ASP A 526 11.30 -11.94 -15.13
C ASP A 526 12.28 -11.59 -16.25
N LYS A 527 12.02 -10.49 -16.97
CA LYS A 527 12.92 -10.01 -18.03
C LYS A 527 14.28 -9.61 -17.50
N VAL A 528 14.32 -8.86 -16.40
CA VAL A 528 15.57 -8.43 -15.76
C VAL A 528 16.32 -9.65 -15.24
N TYR A 529 15.65 -10.56 -14.54
CA TYR A 529 16.24 -11.77 -13.98
C TYR A 529 16.86 -12.63 -15.09
N LYS A 530 16.13 -12.86 -16.19
CA LYS A 530 16.63 -13.60 -17.35
C LYS A 530 17.83 -12.90 -18.01
N ALA A 531 17.79 -11.58 -18.15
CA ALA A 531 18.87 -10.80 -18.77
C ALA A 531 20.18 -10.83 -17.94
N TYR A 532 20.06 -10.82 -16.61
CA TYR A 532 21.22 -10.77 -15.71
C TYR A 532 21.53 -12.11 -15.02
N LEU A 533 20.84 -13.20 -15.38
CA LEU A 533 20.99 -14.50 -14.73
C LEU A 533 22.46 -14.98 -14.61
N PRO A 534 23.33 -14.84 -15.64
CA PRO A 534 24.73 -15.25 -15.50
C PRO A 534 25.48 -14.48 -14.41
N LEU A 535 25.25 -13.16 -14.32
CA LEU A 535 25.86 -12.31 -13.30
C LEU A 535 25.29 -12.63 -11.91
N LEU A 536 23.97 -12.79 -11.80
CA LEU A 536 23.30 -13.15 -10.54
C LEU A 536 23.80 -14.49 -9.99
N LYS A 537 24.07 -15.47 -10.86
CA LYS A 537 24.68 -16.75 -10.45
C LYS A 537 26.10 -16.56 -9.90
N GLN A 538 26.94 -15.77 -10.57
CA GLN A 538 28.29 -15.49 -10.06
C GLN A 538 28.24 -14.76 -8.72
N MET A 539 27.32 -13.80 -8.56
CA MET A 539 27.12 -13.12 -7.28
C MET A 539 26.65 -14.10 -6.21
N PHE A 540 25.70 -14.97 -6.56
CA PHE A 540 25.20 -16.02 -5.67
C PHE A 540 26.34 -16.94 -5.22
N ASP A 541 27.19 -17.41 -6.12
CA ASP A 541 28.32 -18.29 -5.80
C ASP A 541 29.37 -17.62 -4.89
N VAL A 542 29.45 -16.29 -4.90
CA VAL A 542 30.35 -15.51 -4.02
C VAL A 542 29.71 -15.25 -2.65
N ILE A 543 28.39 -15.08 -2.60
CA ILE A 543 27.67 -14.69 -1.39
C ILE A 543 27.26 -15.92 -0.58
N ALA A 544 26.75 -16.96 -1.23
CA ALA A 544 26.23 -18.16 -0.59
C ALA A 544 27.39 -19.05 -0.11
N GLY A 545 27.42 -19.38 1.18
CA GLY A 545 28.46 -20.27 1.71
C GLY A 545 28.36 -20.60 3.19
N GLU A 546 27.59 -19.85 3.97
CA GLU A 546 27.24 -20.21 5.34
C GLU A 546 26.01 -21.13 5.34
N VAL A 547 26.16 -22.28 5.99
CA VAL A 547 25.17 -23.36 6.04
C VAL A 547 23.85 -22.85 6.61
N ASP A 548 22.84 -22.72 5.75
CA ASP A 548 21.44 -22.67 6.17
C ASP A 548 20.79 -24.06 6.03
N ILE A 549 19.73 -24.27 6.79
CA ILE A 549 19.05 -25.54 7.09
C ILE A 549 18.40 -26.18 5.83
N SER A 550 18.47 -25.53 4.67
CA SER A 550 17.68 -25.81 3.46
C SER A 550 18.18 -26.93 2.54
N ARG A 551 19.25 -27.66 2.89
CA ARG A 551 19.79 -28.78 2.10
C ARG A 551 20.24 -28.41 0.67
N LYS A 552 20.12 -27.14 0.26
CA LYS A 552 20.50 -26.58 -1.04
C LYS A 552 21.34 -25.32 -0.83
N PRO A 553 22.25 -24.98 -1.77
CA PRO A 553 22.91 -23.70 -1.75
C PRO A 553 21.83 -22.61 -1.68
N SER A 554 21.90 -21.76 -0.66
CA SER A 554 20.99 -20.64 -0.43
C SER A 554 21.78 -19.51 0.23
N ILE A 555 21.26 -18.28 0.17
CA ILE A 555 21.83 -17.13 0.87
C ILE A 555 21.08 -17.02 2.19
N SER A 556 21.78 -17.16 3.32
CA SER A 556 21.21 -16.95 4.64
C SER A 556 20.77 -15.49 4.85
N LEU A 557 19.92 -15.23 5.85
CA LEU A 557 19.52 -13.87 6.20
C LEU A 557 20.74 -12.98 6.51
N SER A 558 21.74 -13.52 7.18
CA SER A 558 22.93 -12.77 7.58
C SER A 558 23.79 -12.37 6.38
N GLU A 559 23.97 -13.28 5.42
CA GLU A 559 24.67 -13.02 4.15
C GLU A 559 23.90 -12.02 3.29
N TRP A 560 22.57 -12.13 3.25
CA TRP A 560 21.70 -11.18 2.55
C TRP A 560 21.88 -9.75 3.08
N ILE A 561 21.82 -9.57 4.40
CA ILE A 561 22.01 -8.25 5.02
C ILE A 561 23.43 -7.74 4.80
N SER A 562 24.45 -8.59 4.97
CA SER A 562 25.86 -8.25 4.71
C SER A 562 26.09 -7.82 3.26
N PHE A 563 25.49 -8.52 2.30
CA PHE A 563 25.52 -8.18 0.89
C PHE A 563 24.91 -6.80 0.63
N LEU A 564 23.71 -6.54 1.19
CA LEU A 564 23.05 -5.25 1.01
C LEU A 564 23.83 -4.08 1.62
N GLN A 565 24.39 -4.29 2.80
CA GLN A 565 25.22 -3.28 3.49
C GLN A 565 26.50 -2.98 2.70
N LYS A 566 27.23 -4.01 2.28
CA LYS A 566 28.45 -3.85 1.46
C LYS A 566 28.16 -3.23 0.09
N GLY A 567 27.00 -3.52 -0.48
CA GLY A 567 26.54 -2.95 -1.74
C GLY A 567 26.00 -1.52 -1.63
N GLY A 568 25.87 -0.97 -0.42
CA GLY A 568 25.31 0.38 -0.20
C GLY A 568 23.81 0.48 -0.48
N TYR A 569 23.08 -0.64 -0.41
CA TYR A 569 21.64 -0.70 -0.65
C TYR A 569 20.80 -0.35 0.60
N ILE A 570 21.40 -0.44 1.79
CA ILE A 570 20.77 0.01 3.04
C ILE A 570 20.85 1.53 3.14
N SER A 571 19.72 2.16 3.44
CA SER A 571 19.57 3.62 3.55
C SER A 571 18.62 3.98 4.69
N GLU A 572 18.49 5.27 5.01
CA GLU A 572 17.49 5.74 5.97
C GLU A 572 16.05 5.36 5.55
N SER A 573 15.78 5.30 4.25
CA SER A 573 14.48 4.89 3.70
C SER A 573 14.30 3.39 3.52
N PHE A 574 15.39 2.60 3.54
CA PHE A 574 15.36 1.16 3.39
C PHE A 574 16.33 0.54 4.40
N THR A 575 15.80 0.24 5.57
CA THR A 575 16.56 -0.19 6.74
C THR A 575 16.85 -1.68 6.72
N ASP A 576 17.75 -2.15 7.58
CA ASP A 576 17.97 -3.58 7.83
C ASP A 576 16.66 -4.31 8.16
N ARG A 577 15.75 -3.67 8.90
CA ARG A 577 14.43 -4.23 9.21
C ARG A 577 13.62 -4.47 7.94
N ASN A 578 13.60 -3.51 7.01
CA ASN A 578 12.91 -3.66 5.74
C ASN A 578 13.55 -4.76 4.88
N ALA A 579 14.87 -4.82 4.84
CA ALA A 579 15.61 -5.85 4.11
C ALA A 579 15.31 -7.27 4.62
N LYS A 580 15.21 -7.44 5.95
CA LYS A 580 14.80 -8.71 6.57
C LYS A 580 13.38 -9.12 6.20
N GLN A 581 12.44 -8.16 6.20
CA GLN A 581 11.05 -8.42 5.79
C GLN A 581 10.98 -8.84 4.33
N VAL A 582 11.62 -8.11 3.41
CA VAL A 582 11.64 -8.44 1.98
C VAL A 582 12.23 -9.83 1.75
N TYR A 583 13.31 -10.18 2.43
CA TYR A 583 13.89 -11.52 2.37
C TYR A 583 12.84 -12.58 2.75
N ARG A 584 12.18 -12.43 3.91
CA ARG A 584 11.18 -13.40 4.37
C ARG A 584 9.95 -13.48 3.45
N LEU A 585 9.45 -12.35 2.95
CA LEU A 585 8.31 -12.30 2.03
C LEU A 585 8.62 -12.93 0.66
N SER A 586 9.90 -12.99 0.27
CA SER A 586 10.33 -13.60 -1.00
C SER A 586 10.35 -15.13 -0.97
N LEU A 587 10.46 -15.74 0.22
CA LEU A 587 10.57 -17.18 0.38
C LEU A 587 9.28 -17.90 -0.02
N MET A 588 9.42 -19.11 -0.55
CA MET A 588 8.25 -19.93 -0.86
C MET A 588 7.66 -20.52 0.42
N SER A 589 6.33 -20.41 0.53
CA SER A 589 5.57 -21.05 1.59
C SER A 589 5.79 -22.56 1.62
N VAL A 590 6.00 -23.09 2.82
CA VAL A 590 6.16 -24.52 3.10
C VAL A 590 4.90 -25.04 3.78
N MET A 591 4.40 -26.22 3.36
CA MET A 591 3.14 -26.76 3.87
C MET A 591 3.34 -27.38 5.26
N ASP A 592 4.38 -28.19 5.44
CA ASP A 592 4.82 -28.72 6.74
C ASP A 592 6.25 -28.24 6.97
N GLU A 593 6.47 -27.35 7.93
CA GLU A 593 7.82 -26.81 8.20
C GLU A 593 8.75 -27.79 8.93
N LEU A 594 8.22 -28.88 9.49
CA LEU A 594 9.01 -29.91 10.17
C LEU A 594 9.51 -30.99 9.21
N LYS A 595 8.75 -31.26 8.13
CA LYS A 595 9.05 -32.34 7.16
C LYS A 595 9.31 -31.86 5.73
N GLY A 596 8.91 -30.65 5.39
CA GLY A 596 9.04 -30.11 4.05
C GLY A 596 10.47 -29.69 3.74
N ASP A 597 10.92 -29.94 2.50
CA ASP A 597 12.11 -29.25 1.98
C ASP A 597 11.81 -27.75 1.99
N GLN A 598 12.48 -27.02 2.88
CA GLN A 598 12.53 -25.58 2.84
C GLN A 598 13.23 -25.21 1.54
N HIS A 599 12.46 -24.78 0.55
CA HIS A 599 13.03 -24.10 -0.62
C HIS A 599 13.48 -22.71 -0.16
N LEU A 600 14.61 -22.63 0.53
CA LEU A 600 15.35 -21.39 0.76
C LEU A 600 16.13 -21.01 -0.51
#